data_AF-F2N892-F1
#
_entry.id   AF-F2N892-F1
#
_cell.length_a   1.000
_cell.length_b   1.000
_cell.length_c   1.000
_cell.angle_alpha   90.00
_cell.angle_beta   90.00
_cell.angle_gamma   90.00
#
_symmetry.space_group_name_H-M   'P 1'
#
loop_
_entity.id
_entity.type
_entity.pdbx_description
1 polymer ?
#
loop_
_entity_poly.entity_id
_entity_poly.type
_entity_poly.pdbx_seq_one_letter_code
_entity_poly.pdbx_strand_id
1 'polypeptide(L)'
;MTNDQLNEAAMQIILHAGDCRELLGEAIDLILDEASVQDVEEKLHQAKKEIAKAHVLQTDMIQDSINDDELHTTLLFTHAQDTLMTINSEVNITMNMIRLYRKLEASR
;
A
#
# COMPACT_ATOMS: atom_id res chain seq x y z
N MET A 1 -12.60 -21.04 2.13
CA MET A 1 -13.40 -19.79 1.89
C MET A 1 -14.19 -19.90 0.60
N THR A 2 -15.34 -19.21 0.43
CA THR A 2 -16.03 -19.16 -0.87
C THR A 2 -15.39 -18.14 -1.83
N ASN A 3 -15.64 -18.30 -3.14
CA ASN A 3 -15.17 -17.35 -4.16
C ASN A 3 -15.71 -15.93 -3.94
N ASP A 4 -16.94 -15.79 -3.42
CA ASP A 4 -17.54 -14.48 -3.15
C ASP A 4 -16.80 -13.78 -2.00
N GLN A 5 -16.46 -14.50 -0.93
CA GLN A 5 -15.66 -13.97 0.17
C GLN A 5 -14.26 -13.56 -0.28
N LEU A 6 -13.63 -14.36 -1.15
CA LEU A 6 -12.34 -14.02 -1.77
C LEU A 6 -12.41 -12.72 -2.58
N ASN A 7 -13.49 -12.53 -3.35
CA ASN A 7 -13.69 -11.33 -4.15
C ASN A 7 -13.97 -10.09 -3.29
N GLU A 8 -14.74 -10.23 -2.21
CA GLU A 8 -14.96 -9.14 -1.24
C GLU A 8 -13.65 -8.69 -0.59
N ALA A 9 -12.85 -9.64 -0.10
CA ALA A 9 -11.54 -9.35 0.45
C ALA A 9 -10.60 -8.71 -0.60
N ALA A 10 -10.62 -9.21 -1.84
CA ALA A 10 -9.84 -8.65 -2.94
C ALA A 10 -10.21 -7.18 -3.22
N MET A 11 -11.51 -6.83 -3.21
CA MET A 11 -11.94 -5.44 -3.37
C MET A 11 -11.46 -4.54 -2.24
N GLN A 12 -11.49 -5.01 -0.99
CA GLN A 12 -10.97 -4.25 0.16
C GLN A 12 -9.46 -4.04 0.08
N ILE A 13 -8.70 -5.07 -0.34
CA ILE A 13 -7.26 -4.96 -0.59
C ILE A 13 -6.98 -3.90 -1.67
N ILE A 14 -7.70 -3.95 -2.79
CA ILE A 14 -7.53 -2.99 -3.90
C ILE A 14 -7.84 -1.57 -3.44
N LEU A 15 -8.92 -1.37 -2.67
CA LEU A 15 -9.31 -0.06 -2.14
C LEU A 15 -8.21 0.53 -1.25
N HIS A 16 -7.81 -0.18 -0.20
CA HIS A 16 -6.79 0.31 0.72
C HIS A 16 -5.41 0.50 0.05
N ALA A 17 -5.04 -0.38 -0.89
CA ALA A 17 -3.82 -0.19 -1.64
C ALA A 17 -3.91 1.05 -2.56
N GLY A 18 -5.05 1.25 -3.23
CA GLY A 18 -5.33 2.44 -4.05
C GLY A 18 -5.25 3.74 -3.25
N ASP A 19 -5.91 3.81 -2.09
CA ASP A 19 -5.87 4.97 -1.18
C ASP A 19 -4.44 5.25 -0.72
N CYS A 20 -3.65 4.21 -0.42
CA CYS A 20 -2.22 4.37 -0.12
C CYS A 20 -1.47 5.04 -1.28
N ARG A 21 -1.68 4.60 -2.53
CA ARG A 21 -1.00 5.17 -3.69
C ARG A 21 -1.37 6.64 -3.90
N GLU A 22 -2.64 7.00 -3.72
CA GLU A 22 -3.09 8.39 -3.79
C GLU A 22 -2.38 9.26 -2.74
N LEU A 23 -2.36 8.81 -1.47
CA LEU A 23 -1.67 9.51 -0.38
C LEU A 23 -0.15 9.65 -0.61
N LEU A 24 0.50 8.66 -1.24
CA LEU A 24 1.90 8.78 -1.64
C LEU A 24 2.10 9.85 -2.71
N GLY A 25 1.19 9.96 -3.67
CA GLY A 25 1.18 11.01 -4.69
C GLY A 25 1.08 12.39 -4.06
N GLU A 26 0.10 12.58 -3.17
CA GLU A 26 -0.06 13.84 -2.42
C GLU A 26 1.18 14.19 -1.59
N ALA A 27 1.83 13.20 -0.97
CA ALA A 27 3.06 13.44 -0.21
C ALA A 27 4.21 13.91 -1.11
N ILE A 28 4.30 13.40 -2.33
CA ILE A 28 5.29 13.85 -3.32
C ILE A 28 4.97 15.28 -3.78
N ASP A 29 3.72 15.56 -4.10
CA ASP A 29 3.29 16.91 -4.53
C ASP A 29 3.58 17.95 -3.45
N LEU A 30 3.27 17.65 -2.18
CA LEU A 30 3.61 18.52 -1.04
C LEU A 30 5.12 18.79 -0.91
N ILE A 31 5.97 17.82 -1.23
CA ILE A 31 7.43 18.03 -1.23
C ILE A 31 7.86 18.96 -2.36
N LEU A 32 7.29 18.77 -3.56
CA LEU A 32 7.60 19.59 -4.73
C LEU A 32 7.13 21.04 -4.57
N ASP A 33 6.04 21.25 -3.85
CA ASP A 33 5.47 22.56 -3.53
C ASP A 33 6.12 23.25 -2.32
N GLU A 34 7.22 22.67 -1.77
CA GLU A 34 7.93 23.18 -0.59
C GLU A 34 7.01 23.34 0.65
N ALA A 35 6.01 22.46 0.78
CA ALA A 35 5.11 22.44 1.93
C ALA A 35 5.84 22.06 3.23
N SER A 36 5.14 22.21 4.36
CA SER A 36 5.78 21.92 5.65
C SER A 36 6.14 20.44 5.78
N VAL A 37 7.29 20.17 6.42
CA VAL A 37 7.73 18.79 6.71
C VAL A 37 6.65 18.00 7.47
N GLN A 38 5.88 18.69 8.32
CA GLN A 38 4.80 18.10 9.10
C GLN A 38 3.69 17.54 8.18
N ASP A 39 3.26 18.29 7.17
CA ASP A 39 2.19 17.89 6.25
C ASP A 39 2.59 16.67 5.43
N VAL A 40 3.84 16.65 4.97
CA VAL A 40 4.41 15.50 4.24
C VAL A 40 4.43 14.25 5.12
N GLU A 41 4.93 14.36 6.36
CA GLU A 41 4.97 13.22 7.28
C GLU A 41 3.57 12.71 7.64
N GLU A 42 2.59 13.60 7.75
CA GLU A 42 1.20 13.22 7.99
C GLU A 42 0.64 12.38 6.83
N LYS A 43 0.84 12.81 5.58
CA LYS A 43 0.41 12.04 4.41
C LYS A 43 1.11 10.69 4.30
N LEU A 44 2.42 10.63 4.54
CA LEU A 44 3.16 9.37 4.56
C LEU A 44 2.68 8.42 5.66
N HIS A 45 2.31 8.96 6.83
CA HIS A 45 1.76 8.17 7.92
C HIS A 45 0.38 7.61 7.58
N GLN A 46 -0.48 8.41 6.93
CA GLN A 46 -1.77 7.97 6.43
C GLN A 46 -1.60 6.87 5.38
N ALA A 47 -0.70 7.04 4.40
CA ALA A 47 -0.41 6.03 3.38
C ALA A 47 0.03 4.69 4.02
N LYS A 48 0.94 4.74 5.00
CA LYS A 48 1.39 3.56 5.74
C LYS A 48 0.27 2.85 6.49
N LYS A 49 -0.73 3.58 7.00
CA LYS A 49 -1.88 2.95 7.64
C LYS A 49 -2.75 2.21 6.64
N GLU A 50 -3.02 2.79 5.47
CA GLU A 50 -3.84 2.13 4.45
C GLU A 50 -3.16 0.88 3.90
N ILE A 51 -1.87 0.94 3.56
CA ILE A 51 -1.16 -0.27 3.08
C ILE A 51 -1.07 -1.35 4.15
N ALA A 52 -0.97 -0.98 5.44
CA ALA A 52 -0.97 -1.94 6.53
C ALA A 52 -2.32 -2.66 6.65
N LYS A 53 -3.46 -1.98 6.45
CA LYS A 53 -4.77 -2.63 6.41
C LYS A 53 -4.85 -3.65 5.27
N ALA A 54 -4.38 -3.27 4.08
CA ALA A 54 -4.34 -4.18 2.93
C ALA A 54 -3.45 -5.42 3.19
N HIS A 55 -2.29 -5.24 3.84
CA HIS A 55 -1.39 -6.34 4.23
C HIS A 55 -1.99 -7.28 5.27
N VAL A 56 -2.73 -6.75 6.25
CA VAL A 56 -3.44 -7.58 7.25
C VAL A 56 -4.44 -8.47 6.53
N LEU A 57 -5.28 -7.90 5.67
CA LEU A 57 -6.24 -8.66 4.86
C LEU A 57 -5.53 -9.72 4.01
N GLN A 58 -4.44 -9.37 3.31
CA GLN A 58 -3.68 -10.35 2.53
C GLN A 58 -3.12 -11.48 3.41
N THR A 59 -2.59 -11.16 4.59
CA THR A 59 -1.99 -12.14 5.51
C THR A 59 -3.04 -13.11 6.03
N ASP A 60 -4.20 -12.60 6.46
CA ASP A 60 -5.32 -13.42 6.94
C ASP A 60 -5.76 -14.41 5.86
N MET A 61 -5.89 -13.94 4.62
CA MET A 61 -6.28 -14.78 3.47
C MET A 61 -5.24 -15.86 3.13
N ILE A 62 -3.95 -15.53 3.20
CA ILE A 62 -2.87 -16.50 3.01
C ILE A 62 -2.93 -17.57 4.12
N GLN A 63 -3.11 -17.16 5.37
CA GLN A 63 -3.20 -18.09 6.50
C GLN A 63 -4.40 -19.03 6.35
N ASP A 64 -5.56 -18.51 5.97
CA ASP A 64 -6.76 -19.31 5.72
C ASP A 64 -6.54 -20.32 4.59
N SER A 65 -5.85 -19.92 3.51
CA SER A 65 -5.54 -20.84 2.40
C SER A 65 -4.53 -21.94 2.72
N ILE A 66 -3.66 -21.76 3.72
CA ILE A 66 -2.70 -22.80 4.18
C ILE A 66 -3.41 -23.87 5.01
N ASN A 67 -4.48 -23.48 5.72
CA ASN A 67 -5.25 -24.38 6.57
C ASN A 67 -6.30 -25.20 5.79
N ASP A 68 -6.49 -24.91 4.51
CA ASP A 68 -7.42 -25.60 3.61
C ASP A 68 -6.63 -26.59 2.71
N ASP A 69 -7.15 -27.81 2.52
CA ASP A 69 -6.48 -28.83 1.68
C ASP A 69 -6.53 -28.46 0.18
N GLU A 70 -7.43 -27.55 -0.22
CA GLU A 70 -7.51 -26.97 -1.56
C GLU A 70 -7.25 -25.46 -1.56
N LEU A 71 -6.29 -25.03 -2.39
CA LEU A 71 -5.95 -23.62 -2.54
C LEU A 71 -7.02 -22.91 -3.39
N HIS A 72 -7.95 -22.21 -2.74
CA HIS A 72 -8.98 -21.43 -3.42
C HIS A 72 -8.46 -20.03 -3.79
N THR A 73 -8.49 -19.71 -5.09
CA THR A 73 -8.11 -18.39 -5.62
C THR A 73 -9.06 -17.94 -6.73
N THR A 74 -9.18 -16.64 -6.92
CA THR A 74 -9.93 -16.01 -8.03
C THR A 74 -9.02 -15.07 -8.80
N LEU A 75 -9.36 -14.77 -10.06
CA LEU A 75 -8.61 -13.80 -10.87
C LEU A 75 -8.54 -12.43 -10.18
N LEU A 76 -9.63 -12.01 -9.53
CA LEU A 76 -9.69 -10.73 -8.81
C LEU A 76 -8.79 -10.75 -7.58
N PHE A 77 -8.73 -11.86 -6.85
CA PHE A 77 -7.83 -12.00 -5.70
C PHE A 77 -6.35 -11.98 -6.12
N THR A 78 -5.99 -12.68 -7.20
CA THR A 78 -4.64 -12.58 -7.78
C THR A 78 -4.29 -11.14 -8.16
N HIS A 79 -5.21 -10.43 -8.84
CA HIS A 79 -5.00 -9.03 -9.19
C HIS A 79 -4.86 -8.10 -7.97
N ALA A 80 -5.61 -8.36 -6.90
CA ALA A 80 -5.50 -7.63 -5.65
C ALA A 80 -4.12 -7.82 -5.00
N GLN A 81 -3.58 -9.05 -5.00
CA GLN A 81 -2.22 -9.33 -4.50
C GLN A 81 -1.15 -8.60 -5.33
N ASP A 82 -1.23 -8.64 -6.65
CA ASP A 82 -0.30 -7.94 -7.55
C ASP A 82 -0.33 -6.43 -7.29
N THR A 83 -1.53 -5.86 -7.16
CA THR A 83 -1.73 -4.43 -6.88
C THR A 83 -1.12 -4.04 -5.54
N LEU A 84 -1.44 -4.77 -4.47
CA LEU A 84 -0.89 -4.54 -3.13
C LEU A 84 0.64 -4.59 -3.12
N MET A 85 1.24 -5.63 -3.69
CA MET A 85 2.69 -5.79 -3.66
C MET A 85 3.41 -4.74 -4.51
N THR A 86 2.81 -4.33 -5.64
CA THR A 86 3.32 -3.21 -6.45
C THR A 86 3.33 -1.91 -5.65
N ILE A 87 2.22 -1.58 -5.00
CA ILE A 87 2.09 -0.35 -4.21
C ILE A 87 2.98 -0.39 -2.97
N ASN A 88 3.14 -1.56 -2.35
CA ASN A 88 4.08 -1.72 -1.25
C ASN A 88 5.54 -1.46 -1.69
N SER A 89 5.91 -1.84 -2.92
CA SER A 89 7.19 -1.47 -3.50
C SER A 89 7.30 0.04 -3.70
N GLU A 90 6.24 0.68 -4.22
CA GLU A 90 6.17 2.15 -4.36
C GLU A 90 6.33 2.87 -3.02
N VAL A 91 5.71 2.40 -1.93
CA VAL A 91 5.93 2.95 -0.58
C VAL A 91 7.42 2.96 -0.23
N ASN A 92 8.12 1.85 -0.42
CA ASN A 92 9.54 1.74 -0.09
C ASN A 92 10.40 2.67 -0.96
N ILE A 93 10.10 2.74 -2.26
CA ILE A 93 10.83 3.60 -3.21
C ILE A 93 10.59 5.07 -2.85
N THR A 94 9.34 5.49 -2.68
CA THR A 94 8.97 6.86 -2.30
C THR A 94 9.64 7.28 -1.00
N MET A 95 9.58 6.44 0.05
CA MET A 95 10.26 6.74 1.32
C MET A 95 11.77 6.95 1.14
N ASN A 96 12.43 6.14 0.31
CA ASN A 96 13.85 6.31 0.01
C ASN A 96 14.13 7.57 -0.82
N MET A 97 13.28 7.89 -1.81
CA MET A 97 13.38 9.10 -2.61
C MET A 97 13.28 10.36 -1.73
N ILE A 98 12.34 10.39 -0.79
CA ILE A 98 12.16 11.51 0.15
C ILE A 98 13.39 11.68 1.04
N ARG A 99 13.97 10.58 1.54
CA ARG A 99 15.20 10.62 2.33
C ARG A 99 16.38 11.15 1.52
N LEU A 100 16.50 10.75 0.25
CA LEU A 100 17.53 11.23 -0.66
C LEU A 100 17.36 12.73 -0.96
N TYR A 101 16.13 13.16 -1.28
CA TYR A 101 15.80 14.56 -1.53
C TYR A 101 16.18 15.45 -0.35
N ARG A 102 15.74 15.10 0.88
CA ARG A 102 16.08 15.85 2.10
C ARG A 102 17.59 15.91 2.36
N LYS A 103 18.34 14.84 2.06
CA LYS A 103 19.80 14.82 2.19
C LYS A 103 20.49 15.75 1.19
N LEU A 104 19.98 15.82 -0.04
CA LEU A 104 20.50 16.73 -1.07
C LEU A 104 20.26 18.19 -0.68
N GLU A 105 19.06 18.51 -0.21
CA GLU A 105 18.72 19.86 0.29
C GLU A 105 19.57 20.27 1.49
N ALA A 106 19.79 19.37 2.47
CA ALA A 106 20.65 19.67 3.62
C ALA A 106 22.15 19.79 3.27
N SER A 107 22.56 19.36 2.07
CA SER A 107 23.95 19.45 1.58
C SER A 107 24.18 20.69 0.70
N ARG A 108 23.14 21.47 0.41
CA ARG A 108 23.22 22.78 -0.24
C ARG A 108 23.50 23.87 0.78
#